data_AF-A0A3M1A3H0-F1
#
_entry.id   AF-A0A3M1A3H0-F1
#
_cell.length_a   1.000
_cell.length_b   1.000
_cell.length_c   1.000
_cell.angle_alpha   90.00
_cell.angle_beta   90.00
_cell.angle_gamma   90.00
#
_symmetry.space_group_name_H-M   'P 1'
#
loop_
_entity.id
_entity.type
_entity.pdbx_description
1 polymer ?
#
loop_
_entity_poly.entity_id
_entity_poly.type
_entity_poly.pdbx_seq_one_letter_code
_entity_poly.pdbx_strand_id
1 'polypeptide(L)'
;MAITRDEVLKTLARIVDPARGSDIVSLGYVSGLVVRDGHVGFAIDLGDDPQAVDKEPLREAAEKAVRALPGVLSATVVLTAEHASAAAPAPSPGPQAAAAAPPPLAG
;
A
#
# COMPACT_ATOMS: atom_id res chain seq x y z
N MET A 1 -4.34 3.89 -26.98
CA MET A 1 -3.13 3.08 -26.73
C MET A 1 -3.33 2.38 -25.40
N ALA A 2 -3.24 1.06 -25.33
CA ALA A 2 -3.41 0.34 -24.06
C ALA A 2 -2.08 0.32 -23.30
N ILE A 3 -2.09 0.66 -22.01
CA ILE A 3 -0.93 0.54 -21.14
C ILE A 3 -0.56 -0.94 -20.96
N THR A 4 0.73 -1.27 -20.92
CA THR A 4 1.21 -2.65 -20.78
C THR A 4 2.01 -2.84 -19.50
N ARG A 5 2.13 -4.09 -19.05
CA ARG A 5 2.91 -4.46 -17.87
C ARG A 5 4.38 -4.04 -17.99
N ASP A 6 4.97 -4.17 -19.17
CA ASP A 6 6.35 -3.77 -19.45
C ASP A 6 6.59 -2.27 -19.28
N GLU A 7 5.66 -1.45 -19.79
CA GLU A 7 5.75 0.02 -19.67
C GLU A 7 5.64 0.48 -18.21
N VAL A 8 4.76 -0.17 -17.44
CA VAL A 8 4.65 0.08 -15.99
C VAL A 8 5.95 -0.30 -15.30
N LEU A 9 6.50 -1.49 -15.56
CA LEU A 9 7.77 -1.92 -14.95
C LEU A 9 8.94 -1.01 -15.32
N LYS A 10 9.07 -0.58 -16.57
CA LYS A 10 10.10 0.40 -16.99
C LYS A 10 9.99 1.72 -16.24
N THR A 11 8.76 2.14 -15.94
CA THR A 11 8.51 3.38 -15.22
C THR A 11 8.88 3.24 -13.75
N LEU A 12 8.50 2.12 -13.14
CA LEU A 12 8.85 1.77 -11.76
C LEU A 12 10.37 1.57 -11.59
N ALA A 13 11.07 1.06 -12.60
CA ALA A 13 12.53 0.90 -12.59
C ALA A 13 13.30 2.25 -12.55
N ARG A 14 12.62 3.39 -12.72
CA ARG A 14 13.22 4.72 -12.53
C ARG A 14 13.18 5.18 -11.08
N ILE A 15 12.45 4.48 -10.22
CA ILE A 15 12.28 4.83 -8.82
C ILE A 15 13.32 4.07 -8.01
N VAL A 16 14.33 4.82 -7.59
CA VAL A 16 15.45 4.32 -6.81
C VAL A 16 15.10 4.42 -5.33
N ASP A 17 15.28 3.32 -4.61
CA ASP A 17 15.24 3.30 -3.16
C ASP A 17 16.57 3.88 -2.61
N PRO A 18 16.55 5.02 -1.89
CA PRO A 18 17.76 5.65 -1.40
C PRO A 18 18.46 4.86 -0.29
N ALA A 19 17.75 3.95 0.39
CA ALA A 19 18.34 3.11 1.45
C ALA A 19 19.18 1.96 0.87
N ARG A 20 18.77 1.38 -0.26
CA ARG A 20 19.51 0.31 -0.95
C ARG A 20 20.31 0.77 -2.17
N GLY A 21 20.04 1.95 -2.70
CA GLY A 21 20.71 2.50 -3.88
C GLY A 21 20.36 1.79 -5.19
N SER A 22 19.21 1.11 -5.24
CA SER A 22 18.76 0.35 -6.41
C SER A 22 17.26 0.56 -6.64
N ASP A 23 16.77 0.26 -7.84
CA ASP A 23 15.38 0.49 -8.19
C ASP A 23 14.43 -0.57 -7.62
N ILE A 24 13.18 -0.19 -7.37
CA ILE A 24 12.17 -1.07 -6.74
C ILE A 24 11.85 -2.32 -7.56
N VAL A 25 12.13 -2.34 -8.87
CA VAL A 25 11.90 -3.49 -9.74
C VAL A 25 13.07 -4.47 -9.64
N SER A 26 14.31 -3.97 -9.71
CA SER A 26 15.53 -4.76 -9.52
C SER A 26 15.64 -5.34 -8.11
N LEU A 27 15.13 -4.63 -7.11
CA LEU A 27 15.02 -5.11 -5.73
C LEU A 27 13.95 -6.20 -5.55
N GLY A 28 13.09 -6.41 -6.54
CA GLY A 28 12.01 -7.40 -6.47
C GLY A 28 10.86 -7.00 -5.54
N TYR A 29 10.76 -5.73 -5.16
CA TYR A 29 9.71 -5.24 -4.27
C TYR A 29 8.33 -5.18 -4.95
N VAL A 30 8.29 -5.06 -6.27
CA VAL A 30 7.03 -4.97 -7.02
C VAL A 30 6.40 -6.35 -7.17
N SER A 31 5.27 -6.57 -6.50
CA SER A 31 4.48 -7.80 -6.58
C SER A 31 3.01 -7.51 -6.93
N GLY A 32 2.30 -8.52 -7.44
CA GLY A 32 0.87 -8.42 -7.73
C GLY A 32 0.50 -7.39 -8.80
N LEU A 33 1.41 -7.06 -9.73
CA LEU A 33 1.15 -6.09 -10.80
C LEU A 33 0.05 -6.56 -11.76
N VAL A 34 -1.08 -5.86 -11.74
CA VAL A 34 -2.26 -6.04 -12.59
C VAL A 34 -2.47 -4.77 -13.42
N VAL A 35 -2.78 -4.96 -14.70
CA VAL A 35 -3.13 -3.89 -15.63
C VAL A 35 -4.42 -4.28 -16.34
N ARG A 36 -5.48 -3.49 -16.18
CA ARG A 36 -6.80 -3.82 -16.71
C ARG A 36 -7.57 -2.56 -17.06
N ASP A 37 -7.85 -2.36 -18.35
CA ASP A 37 -8.62 -1.22 -18.85
C ASP A 37 -8.11 0.14 -18.35
N GLY A 38 -6.78 0.32 -18.30
CA GLY A 38 -6.16 1.54 -17.76
C GLY A 38 -6.15 1.66 -16.23
N HIS A 39 -6.69 0.69 -15.50
CA HIS A 39 -6.50 0.55 -14.06
C HIS A 39 -5.22 -0.26 -13.81
N VAL A 40 -4.29 0.32 -13.05
CA VAL A 40 -3.03 -0.32 -12.68
C VAL A 40 -2.99 -0.51 -11.18
N GLY A 41 -2.73 -1.74 -10.72
CA GLY A 41 -2.61 -2.06 -9.31
C GLY A 41 -1.36 -2.90 -9.05
N PHE A 42 -0.60 -2.58 -8.01
CA PHE A 42 0.54 -3.40 -7.56
C PHE A 42 0.85 -3.16 -6.08
N ALA A 43 1.54 -4.11 -5.47
CA ALA A 43 2.08 -3.99 -4.13
C ALA A 43 3.60 -3.76 -4.18
N ILE A 44 4.10 -2.96 -3.24
CA ILE A 44 5.52 -2.78 -2.97
C ILE A 44 5.79 -3.46 -1.63
N ASP A 45 6.41 -4.63 -1.68
CA ASP A 45 6.78 -5.39 -0.49
C ASP A 45 8.21 -5.08 -0.10
N LEU A 46 8.37 -4.46 1.07
CA LEU A 46 9.66 -4.10 1.64
C LEU A 46 10.17 -5.15 2.64
N GLY A 47 9.38 -6.18 2.95
CA GLY A 47 9.66 -7.17 4.00
C GLY A 47 9.81 -6.52 5.39
N ASP A 48 10.75 -7.02 6.19
CA ASP A 48 11.11 -6.55 7.53
C ASP A 48 11.92 -5.23 7.56
N ASP A 49 11.83 -4.38 6.53
CA ASP A 49 12.60 -3.14 6.50
C ASP A 49 12.06 -2.16 7.57
N PRO A 50 12.85 -1.83 8.61
CA PRO A 50 12.37 -0.98 9.72
C PRO A 50 12.14 0.47 9.28
N GLN A 51 12.61 0.86 8.10
CA GLN A 51 12.40 2.18 7.50
C GLN A 51 11.25 2.17 6.50
N ALA A 52 10.41 1.14 6.47
CA ALA A 52 9.28 1.10 5.57
C ALA A 52 8.28 2.25 5.77
N VAL A 53 8.08 2.71 7.00
CA VAL A 53 7.27 3.92 7.29
C VAL A 53 7.87 5.16 6.62
N ASP A 54 9.19 5.29 6.62
CA ASP A 54 9.89 6.38 5.93
C ASP A 54 9.90 6.23 4.39
N LYS A 55 9.43 5.07 3.87
CA LYS A 55 9.35 4.75 2.44
C LYS A 55 7.95 4.96 1.85
N GLU A 56 7.04 5.57 2.58
CA GLU A 56 5.79 6.12 2.04
C GLU A 56 5.98 7.07 0.82
N PRO A 57 6.97 7.98 0.78
CA PRO A 57 7.25 8.79 -0.43
C PRO A 57 7.69 7.95 -1.64
N LEU A 58 8.28 6.77 -1.43
CA LEU A 58 8.63 5.83 -2.50
C LEU A 58 7.35 5.29 -3.17
N ARG A 59 6.36 4.91 -2.34
CA ARG A 59 5.03 4.48 -2.78
C ARG A 59 4.31 5.60 -3.54
N GLU A 60 4.31 6.82 -3.01
CA GLU A 60 3.68 7.97 -3.66
C GLU A 60 4.35 8.28 -5.01
N ALA A 61 5.67 8.25 -5.08
CA ALA A 61 6.41 8.44 -6.32
C ALA A 61 6.04 7.36 -7.36
N ALA A 62 5.90 6.11 -6.93
CA ALA A 62 5.50 5.00 -7.79
C ALA A 62 4.08 5.17 -8.34
N GLU A 63 3.13 5.53 -7.48
CA GLU A 63 1.76 5.80 -7.88
C GLU A 63 1.70 6.96 -8.88
N LYS A 64 2.39 8.07 -8.58
CA LYS A 64 2.42 9.26 -9.42
C LYS A 64 3.07 8.99 -10.78
N ALA A 65 4.16 8.24 -10.81
CA ALA A 65 4.85 7.90 -12.05
C ALA A 65 3.97 7.03 -12.96
N VAL A 66 3.29 6.03 -12.40
CA VAL A 66 2.36 5.17 -13.16
C VAL A 66 1.12 5.95 -13.61
N ARG A 67 0.55 6.79 -12.74
CA ARG A 67 -0.60 7.62 -13.07
C ARG A 67 -0.31 8.68 -14.14
N ALA A 68 0.95 9.08 -14.30
CA ALA A 68 1.38 9.97 -15.36
C ALA A 68 1.51 9.27 -16.74
N LEU A 69 1.41 7.94 -16.80
CA LEU A 69 1.54 7.21 -18.06
C LEU A 69 0.29 7.38 -18.95
N PRO A 70 0.49 7.53 -20.27
CA PRO A 70 -0.62 7.65 -21.21
C PRO A 70 -1.42 6.34 -21.24
N GLY A 71 -2.73 6.44 -20.98
CA GLY A 71 -3.64 5.28 -20.94
C GLY A 71 -3.89 4.73 -19.53
N VAL A 72 -3.30 5.32 -18.49
CA VAL A 72 -3.66 5.04 -17.10
C VAL A 72 -4.79 5.96 -16.65
N LEU A 73 -5.88 5.35 -16.19
CA LEU A 73 -7.05 6.01 -15.60
C LEU A 73 -6.92 6.09 -14.07
N SER A 74 -6.36 5.05 -13.46
CA SER A 74 -6.16 4.97 -12.02
C SER A 74 -4.97 4.09 -11.68
N ALA A 75 -4.21 4.48 -10.65
CA ALA A 75 -3.10 3.73 -10.12
C ALA A 75 -3.34 3.46 -8.63
N THR A 76 -3.29 2.20 -8.21
CA THR A 76 -3.42 1.80 -6.81
C THR A 76 -2.13 1.11 -6.39
N VAL A 77 -1.43 1.72 -5.44
CA VAL A 77 -0.17 1.18 -4.91
C VAL A 77 -0.34 0.90 -3.43
N VAL A 78 -0.03 -0.32 -3.01
CA VAL A 78 -0.05 -0.73 -1.60
C VAL A 78 1.39 -0.92 -1.14
N LEU A 79 1.79 -0.25 -0.06
CA LEU A 79 3.07 -0.47 0.58
C LEU A 79 2.87 -1.52 1.68
N THR A 80 3.52 -2.67 1.56
CA THR A 80 3.53 -3.72 2.58
C THR A 80 4.91 -3.77 3.22
N ALA A 81 4.92 -3.62 4.53
CA ALA A 81 6.09 -3.90 5.33
C ALA A 81 5.61 -4.64 6.57
N GLU A 82 6.19 -5.80 6.80
CA GLU A 82 5.91 -6.61 7.98
C GLU A 82 6.63 -6.04 9.20
N HIS A 83 6.48 -4.75 9.47
CA HIS A 83 6.80 -4.29 10.80
C HIS A 83 5.69 -4.79 11.72
N ALA A 84 6.03 -5.62 12.71
CA ALA A 84 5.17 -6.03 13.82
C ALA A 84 4.79 -4.84 14.73
N SER A 85 4.47 -3.68 14.16
CA SER A 85 3.96 -2.52 14.84
C SER A 85 2.44 -2.49 14.68
N ALA A 86 1.81 -2.80 15.81
CA ALA A 86 0.39 -2.71 16.05
C ALA A 86 -0.24 -1.38 15.56
N ALA A 87 -1.55 -1.49 15.30
CA ALA A 87 -2.56 -0.44 15.25
C ALA A 87 -2.80 0.26 13.89
N ALA A 88 -3.81 -0.24 13.17
CA ALA A 88 -4.86 0.66 12.73
C ALA A 88 -5.89 0.77 13.87
N PRO A 89 -6.19 1.97 14.41
CA PRO A 89 -7.35 2.11 15.26
C PRO A 89 -8.57 1.95 14.36
N ALA A 90 -9.32 0.87 14.54
CA ALA A 90 -10.70 0.87 14.09
C ALA A 90 -11.38 2.06 14.80
N PRO A 91 -12.03 2.99 14.09
CA PRO A 91 -12.84 4.00 14.74
C PRO A 91 -14.01 3.26 15.41
N SER A 92 -13.89 2.96 16.70
CA SER A 92 -15.00 2.46 17.51
C SER A 92 -16.10 3.53 17.46
N PRO A 93 -17.27 3.27 16.86
CA PRO A 93 -18.34 4.24 16.90
C PRO A 93 -18.96 4.22 18.30
N GLY A 94 -18.59 5.20 19.12
CA GLY A 94 -19.43 5.78 20.17
C GLY A 94 -19.57 5.00 21.48
N PRO A 95 -19.49 5.69 22.64
CA PRO A 95 -19.99 5.14 23.90
C PRO A 95 -21.53 5.10 23.84
N GLN A 96 -22.10 3.93 23.57
CA GLN A 96 -23.51 3.68 23.85
C GLN A 96 -23.71 3.66 25.37
N ALA A 97 -24.09 4.82 25.90
CA ALA A 97 -24.94 4.88 27.06
C ALA A 97 -26.29 4.21 26.73
N ALA A 98 -26.55 3.02 27.26
CA ALA A 98 -27.89 2.47 27.43
C ALA A 98 -27.89 1.37 28.50
N ALA A 99 -28.75 1.57 29.49
CA ALA A 99 -29.02 0.75 30.66
C ALA A 99 -29.32 -0.73 30.39
N ALA A 100 -28.91 -1.60 31.34
CA ALA A 100 -29.77 -2.67 31.88
C ALA A 100 -29.10 -3.33 33.10
N ALA A 101 -29.67 -3.11 34.28
CA ALA A 101 -29.41 -3.92 35.46
C ALA A 101 -30.01 -5.33 35.31
N PRO A 102 -29.42 -6.36 35.95
CA PRO A 102 -30.19 -7.48 36.46
C PRO A 102 -30.09 -7.57 37.99
N PRO A 103 -31.15 -7.99 38.71
CA PRO A 103 -31.11 -8.25 40.14
C PRO A 103 -30.58 -9.68 40.40
N PRO A 104 -29.81 -9.92 41.48
CA PRO A 104 -29.63 -11.28 41.98
C PRO A 104 -30.56 -11.56 43.16
N LEU A 105 -31.46 -12.52 42.93
CA LEU A 105 -32.21 -13.28 43.92
C LEU A 105 -31.25 -14.35 44.51
N ALA A 106 -31.00 -14.36 45.82
CA ALA A 106 -30.40 -15.53 46.50
C ALA A 106 -30.56 -15.46 48.03
N GLY A 107 -31.20 -16.48 48.61
CA GLY A 107 -30.97 -16.95 49.99
C GLY A 107 -31.96 -16.52 51.05
#